data_AF-A0A942IBY8-F1
#
_entry.id   AF-A0A942IBY8-F1
#
_cell.length_a   1.000
_cell.length_b   1.000
_cell.length_c   1.000
_cell.angle_alpha   90.00
_cell.angle_beta   90.00
_cell.angle_gamma   90.00
#
_symmetry.space_group_name_H-M   'P 1'
#
loop_
_entity.id
_entity.type
_entity.pdbx_description
1 polymer ?
#
loop_
_entity_poly.entity_id
_entity_poly.type
_entity_poly.pdbx_seq_one_letter_code
_entity_poly.pdbx_strand_id
1 'polypeptide(L)'
;MKRYLIQVQRDACGDDWVSIKTLDYHPELLERLVALGLVEIENGMIHTRQADRLDKIFRLRSCLGVNLTGAAIILDLLDKIDELKEKIRSQE
;
A
#
# COMPACT_ATOMS: atom_id res chain seq x y z
N MET A 1 -1.21 17.51 14.15
CA MET A 1 -1.33 16.36 13.22
C MET A 1 0.07 15.76 13.05
N LYS A 2 0.31 14.55 13.57
CA LYS A 2 1.62 13.88 13.45
C LYS A 2 1.79 13.38 12.01
N ARG A 3 2.92 13.73 11.39
CA ARG A 3 3.33 13.26 10.06
C ARG A 3 4.11 11.97 10.25
N TYR A 4 3.58 10.84 9.78
CA TYR A 4 4.30 9.58 9.72
C TYR A 4 5.00 9.52 8.36
N LEU A 5 6.32 9.71 8.35
CA LEU A 5 7.15 9.51 7.17
C LEU A 5 7.50 8.03 7.11
N ILE A 6 6.99 7.32 6.10
CA ILE A 6 7.32 5.91 5.88
C ILE A 6 8.68 5.87 5.19
N GLN A 7 9.72 5.39 5.87
CA GLN A 7 10.96 5.00 5.23
C GLN A 7 10.93 3.48 5.03
N VAL A 8 10.52 3.03 3.84
CA VAL A 8 10.67 1.63 3.45
C VAL A 8 12.15 1.40 3.17
N GLN A 9 12.85 0.80 4.13
CA GLN A 9 14.24 0.40 3.94
C GLN A 9 14.28 -0.82 3.02
N ARG A 10 14.81 -0.64 1.81
CA ARG A 10 14.99 -1.69 0.82
C ARG A 10 16.25 -2.48 1.15
N ASP A 11 16.10 -3.70 1.65
CA ASP A 11 17.21 -4.65 1.62
C ASP A 11 17.24 -5.30 0.23
N ALA A 12 18.33 -5.07 -0.49
CA ALA A 12 18.52 -5.38 -1.91
C ALA A 12 18.65 -6.90 -2.22
N CYS A 13 18.11 -7.78 -1.37
CA CYS A 13 18.36 -9.21 -1.46
C CYS A 13 17.07 -10.00 -1.24
N GLY A 14 16.27 -10.15 -2.31
CA GLY A 14 15.44 -11.32 -2.58
C GLY A 14 14.35 -11.76 -1.59
N ASP A 15 14.24 -11.15 -0.41
CA ASP A 15 13.17 -11.44 0.54
C ASP A 15 12.10 -10.37 0.39
N ASP A 16 11.00 -10.77 -0.23
CA ASP A 16 9.85 -9.93 -0.56
C ASP A 16 9.05 -9.47 0.67
N TRP A 17 9.62 -9.52 1.87
CA TRP A 17 8.93 -9.33 3.14
C TRP A 17 9.57 -8.24 3.98
N VAL A 18 8.72 -7.39 4.55
CA VAL A 18 9.10 -6.29 5.44
C VAL A 18 8.50 -6.54 6.82
N SER A 19 9.33 -6.40 7.86
CA SER A 19 8.88 -6.51 9.25
C SER A 19 7.92 -5.39 9.62
N ILE A 20 6.83 -5.71 10.32
CA ILE A 20 5.91 -4.70 10.84
C ILE A 20 6.57 -3.84 11.92
N LYS A 21 7.52 -4.40 12.66
CA LYS A 21 8.24 -3.67 13.72
C LYS A 21 9.07 -2.50 13.19
N THR A 22 9.48 -2.54 11.92
CA THR A 22 10.19 -1.43 11.28
C THR A 22 9.24 -0.41 10.67
N LEU A 23 7.97 -0.79 10.47
CA LEU A 23 6.90 0.10 10.04
C LEU A 23 6.29 0.74 11.28
N ASP A 24 6.45 2.06 11.43
CA ASP A 24 5.97 2.86 12.58
C ASP A 24 4.42 3.01 12.61
N TYR A 25 3.69 1.91 12.47
CA TYR A 25 2.24 1.86 12.49
C TYR A 25 1.70 1.59 13.91
N HIS A 26 0.65 2.31 14.29
CA HIS A 26 -0.11 1.97 15.49
C HIS A 26 -0.86 0.62 15.31
N PRO A 27 -0.98 -0.21 16.35
CA PRO A 27 -1.62 -1.52 16.27
C PRO A 27 -3.07 -1.46 15.77
N GLU A 28 -3.85 -0.48 16.22
CA GLU A 28 -5.24 -0.27 15.76
C GLU A 28 -5.33 0.02 14.26
N LEU A 29 -4.32 0.70 13.70
CA LEU A 29 -4.27 0.99 12.26
C LEU A 29 -4.00 -0.29 11.48
N LEU A 30 -3.08 -1.14 11.97
CA LEU A 30 -2.78 -2.44 11.35
C LEU A 30 -4.00 -3.36 11.34
N GLU A 31 -4.71 -3.47 12.46
CA GLU A 31 -5.96 -4.24 12.54
C GLU A 31 -6.98 -3.75 11.52
N ARG A 32 -7.11 -2.43 11.38
CA ARG A 32 -8.03 -1.84 10.39
C ARG A 32 -7.58 -2.11 8.95
N LEU A 33 -6.29 -2.08 8.66
CA LEU A 33 -5.75 -2.39 7.32
C LEU A 33 -6.00 -3.86 6.95
N VAL A 34 -5.82 -4.78 7.91
CA VAL A 34 -6.14 -6.21 7.73
C VAL A 34 -7.64 -6.42 7.55
N ALA A 35 -8.47 -5.78 8.38
CA ALA A 35 -9.93 -5.89 8.28
C ALA A 35 -10.48 -5.35 6.95
N LEU A 36 -9.78 -4.39 6.33
CA LEU A 36 -10.11 -3.86 5.01
C LEU A 36 -9.52 -4.72 3.86
N GLY A 37 -8.77 -5.78 4.16
CA GLY A 37 -8.11 -6.63 3.17
C GLY A 37 -6.99 -5.93 2.40
N LEU A 38 -6.44 -4.82 2.94
CA LEU A 38 -5.39 -4.04 2.27
C LEU A 38 -3.99 -4.62 2.48
N VAL A 39 -3.82 -5.41 3.55
CA VAL A 39 -2.58 -6.06 3.95
C VAL A 39 -2.90 -7.43 4.52
N GLU A 40 -2.00 -8.37 4.25
CA GLU A 40 -1.94 -9.66 4.92
C GLU A 40 -0.66 -9.69 5.77
N ILE A 41 -0.78 -10.16 7.01
CA ILE A 41 0.32 -10.22 7.96
C ILE A 41 0.63 -11.68 8.23
N GLU A 42 1.83 -12.10 7.86
CA GLU A 42 2.34 -13.45 8.15
C GLU A 42 3.55 -13.36 9.07
N ASN A 43 3.48 -13.99 10.24
CA ASN A 43 4.58 -14.00 11.23
C ASN A 43 5.11 -12.59 11.62
N GLY A 44 4.26 -11.56 11.55
CA GLY A 44 4.67 -10.18 11.81
C GLY A 44 5.42 -9.50 10.65
N MET A 45 5.33 -10.08 9.45
CA MET A 45 5.87 -9.59 8.20
C MET A 45 4.74 -9.27 7.21
N ILE A 46 4.98 -8.33 6.30
CA ILE A 46 4.09 -7.94 5.21
C ILE A 46 4.88 -7.97 3.91
N HIS A 47 4.28 -8.34 2.79
CA HIS A 47 4.98 -8.32 1.52
C HIS A 47 5.36 -6.87 1.12
N THR A 48 6.58 -6.66 0.61
CA THR A 48 7.09 -5.42 0.01
C THR A 48 6.07 -4.74 -0.90
N ARG A 49 5.41 -5.50 -1.78
CA ARG A 49 4.37 -5.02 -2.69
C ARG A 49 3.16 -4.45 -1.96
N GLN A 50 2.76 -5.06 -0.85
CA GLN A 50 1.68 -4.57 0.00
C GLN A 50 2.11 -3.32 0.77
N ALA A 51 3.36 -3.25 1.23
CA ALA A 51 3.92 -2.05 1.86
C ALA A 51 3.97 -0.85 0.89
N ASP A 52 4.40 -1.06 -0.35
CA ASP A 52 4.38 -0.04 -1.41
C ASP A 52 2.95 0.41 -1.73
N ARG A 53 2.00 -0.54 -1.78
CA ARG A 53 0.58 -0.25 -1.98
C ARG A 53 0.02 0.60 -0.83
N LEU A 54 0.40 0.33 0.41
CA LEU A 54 0.01 1.15 1.56
C LEU A 54 0.56 2.57 1.46
N ASP A 55 1.82 2.77 1.08
CA ASP A 55 2.39 4.11 0.91
C ASP A 55 1.57 4.94 -0.08
N LYS A 56 1.23 4.34 -1.23
CA LYS A 56 0.37 4.97 -2.23
C LYS A 56 -1.00 5.35 -1.66
N ILE A 57 -1.64 4.46 -0.88
CA ILE A 57 -2.93 4.72 -0.23
C ILE A 57 -2.82 5.90 0.75
N PHE A 58 -1.80 5.93 1.61
CA PHE A 58 -1.61 7.01 2.58
C PHE A 58 -1.32 8.34 1.91
N ARG A 59 -0.51 8.34 0.85
CA ARG A 59 -0.25 9.53 0.03
C ARG A 59 -1.52 10.02 -0.64
N LEU A 60 -2.29 9.14 -1.27
CA LEU A 60 -3.52 9.50 -1.97
C LEU A 60 -4.58 10.05 -1.00
N ARG A 61 -4.73 9.43 0.17
CA ARG A 61 -5.53 9.96 1.28
C ARG A 61 -5.08 11.37 1.69
N SER A 62 -3.78 11.60 1.83
CA SER A 62 -3.24 12.89 2.28
C SER A 62 -3.35 13.98 1.22
N CYS A 63 -3.24 13.63 -0.06
CA CYS A 63 -3.34 14.55 -1.19
C CYS A 63 -4.79 14.92 -1.53
N LEU A 64 -5.72 13.95 -1.49
CA LEU A 64 -7.11 14.12 -1.92
C LEU A 64 -8.10 14.28 -0.76
N GLY A 65 -7.66 14.09 0.49
CA GLY A 65 -8.52 14.17 1.67
C GLY A 65 -9.54 13.03 1.80
N VAL A 66 -9.34 11.92 1.09
CA VAL A 66 -10.25 10.76 1.09
C VAL A 66 -9.97 9.83 2.28
N ASN A 67 -10.94 9.00 2.66
CA ASN A 67 -10.72 7.98 3.69
C ASN A 67 -9.87 6.80 3.14
N LEU A 68 -9.40 5.91 4.02
CA LEU A 68 -8.52 4.78 3.63
C LEU A 68 -9.16 3.85 2.60
N THR A 69 -10.43 3.51 2.78
CA THR A 69 -11.19 2.65 1.86
C THR A 69 -11.34 3.31 0.49
N GLY A 70 -11.69 4.58 0.45
CA GLY A 70 -11.78 5.36 -0.77
C GLY A 70 -10.43 5.48 -1.47
N ALA A 71 -9.34 5.69 -0.72
CA ALA A 71 -8.00 5.71 -1.28
C ALA A 71 -7.60 4.36 -1.90
N ALA A 72 -7.95 3.25 -1.26
CA ALA A 72 -7.72 1.91 -1.81
C ALA A 72 -8.50 1.67 -3.11
N ILE A 73 -9.79 2.01 -3.13
CA ILE A 73 -10.63 1.87 -4.33
C ILE A 73 -10.07 2.73 -5.47
N ILE A 74 -9.69 3.98 -5.21
CA ILE A 74 -9.12 4.86 -6.23
C ILE A 74 -7.82 4.25 -6.79
N LEU A 75 -6.97 3.69 -5.92
CA LEU A 75 -5.73 3.04 -6.37
C LEU A 75 -6.02 1.84 -7.27
N ASP A 76 -7.00 0.99 -6.93
CA ASP A 76 -7.41 -0.13 -7.77
C ASP A 76 -7.95 0.32 -9.13
N LEU A 77 -8.72 1.42 -9.15
CA LEU A 77 -9.21 1.99 -10.40
C LEU A 77 -8.08 2.54 -11.27
N LEU A 78 -7.06 3.16 -10.66
CA LEU A 78 -5.87 3.63 -11.39
C LEU A 78 -5.10 2.46 -12.00
N ASP A 79 -4.84 1.40 -11.23
CA ASP A 79 -4.20 0.18 -11.73
C ASP A 79 -5.02 -0.41 -12.88
N LYS A 80 -6.35 -0.42 -12.77
CA LYS A 80 -7.23 -0.92 -13.84
C LYS A 80 -7.18 -0.09 -15.12
N ILE A 81 -7.10 1.23 -14.98
CA ILE A 81 -6.98 2.14 -16.12
C ILE A 81 -5.65 1.91 -16.84
N ASP A 82 -4.56 1.70 -16.10
CA ASP A 82 -3.25 1.44 -16.70
C ASP A 82 -3.23 0.08 -17.43
N GLU A 83 -3.80 -0.99 -16.83
CA GLU A 83 -3.99 -2.27 -17.53
C GLU A 83 -4.78 -2.12 -18.84
N LEU A 84 -5.84 -1.31 -18.83
CA LEU A 84 -6.67 -1.09 -20.02
C LEU A 84 -5.93 -0.30 -21.09
N LYS A 85 -5.13 0.70 -20.69
CA LYS A 85 -4.29 1.47 -21.63
C LYS A 85 -3.20 0.61 -22.26
N GLU A 86 -2.58 -0.28 -21.50
CA GLU A 86 -1.58 -1.20 -22.04
C GLU A 86 -2.17 -2.14 -23.08
N LYS A 87 -3.38 -2.68 -22.83
CA LYS A 87 -4.08 -3.51 -23.81
C LYS A 87 -4.34 -2.77 -25.12
N ILE A 88 -4.79 -1.52 -25.04
CA ILE A 88 -5.00 -0.68 -26.23
C ILE A 88 -3.69 -0.49 -26.99
N ARG A 89 -2.59 -0.13 -26.31
CA ARG A 89 -1.27 0.08 -26.93
C ARG A 89 -0.69 -1.19 -27.56
N SER A 90 -0.96 -2.35 -26.97
CA SER A 90 -0.48 -3.65 -27.51
C SER A 90 -1.25 -4.13 -28.74
N GLN A 91 -2.35 -3.47 -29.08
CA GLN A 91 -3.19 -3.77 -30.26
C GLN A 91 -2.87 -2.85 -31.45
N GLU A 92 -1.97 -1.87 -31.28
CA GLU A 92 -1.43 -0.99 -32.33
C GLU A 92 -0.08 -1.54 -32.86
#